data_AF-A0A392PM18-F1
#
_entry.id   AF-A0A392PM18-F1
#
_cell.length_a   1.000
_cell.length_b   1.000
_cell.length_c   1.000
_cell.angle_alpha   90.00
_cell.angle_beta   90.00
_cell.angle_gamma   90.00
#
_symmetry.space_group_name_H-M   'P 1'
#
loop_
_entity.id
_entity.type
_entity.pdbx_description
1 polymer ?
#
loop_
_entity_poly.entity_id
_entity_poly.type
_entity_poly.pdbx_seq_one_letter_code
_entity_poly.pdbx_strand_id
1 'polypeptide(L)' 'VRFELTFFALNPKLNIVAPWREWDITGREDAIEYAKKHNVPVPVTKKSIYSRDRNLWHLSHE' A
#
# COMPACT_ATOMS: atom_id res chain seq x y z
N VAL A 1 4.60 -11.30 -0.16
CA VAL A 1 4.27 -12.76 -0.01
C VAL A 1 3.02 -13.18 -0.78
N ARG A 2 1.78 -12.93 -0.31
CA ARG A 2 0.56 -13.45 -0.99
C ARG A 2 0.49 -13.05 -2.47
N PHE A 3 0.60 -11.75 -2.77
CA PHE A 3 0.57 -11.24 -4.14
C PHE A 3 1.67 -11.85 -5.02
N GLU A 4 2.92 -11.81 -4.58
CA GLU A 4 4.05 -12.33 -5.36
C GLU A 4 3.92 -13.83 -5.66
N LEU A 5 3.58 -14.64 -4.66
CA LEU A 5 3.38 -16.07 -4.84
C LEU A 5 2.29 -16.35 -5.89
N THR A 6 1.16 -15.64 -5.79
CA THR A 6 0.06 -15.79 -6.76
C THR A 6 0.50 -15.38 -8.16
N PHE A 7 1.19 -14.24 -8.31
CA PHE A 7 1.65 -13.81 -9.63
C PHE A 7 2.68 -14.76 -10.25
N PHE A 8 3.62 -15.27 -9.46
CA PHE A 8 4.56 -16.28 -9.96
C PHE A 8 3.88 -17.57 -10.39
N ALA A 9 2.86 -18.02 -9.65
CA ALA A 9 2.08 -19.20 -10.02
C ALA A 9 1.27 -19.00 -11.31
N LEU A 10 0.74 -17.79 -11.54
CA LEU A 10 -0.07 -17.47 -12.73
C LEU A 10 0.78 -17.17 -13.97
N ASN A 11 1.86 -16.42 -13.81
CA ASN A 11 2.79 -16.09 -14.88
C ASN A 11 4.17 -15.72 -14.30
N PRO A 12 5.13 -16.66 -14.30
CA PRO A 12 6.46 -16.43 -13.74
C PRO A 12 7.33 -15.46 -14.54
N LYS A 13 6.89 -15.06 -15.75
CA LYS A 13 7.62 -14.08 -16.58
C LYS A 13 7.29 -12.63 -16.24
N LEU A 14 6.29 -12.39 -15.38
CA LEU A 14 5.94 -11.03 -14.97
C LEU A 14 7.00 -10.48 -14.01
N ASN A 15 7.44 -9.26 -14.29
CA ASN A 15 8.29 -8.51 -13.38
C ASN A 15 7.40 -7.89 -12.30
N ILE A 16 7.75 -8.14 -11.03
CA ILE A 16 7.02 -7.60 -9.88
C ILE A 16 7.81 -6.44 -9.30
N VAL A 17 7.17 -5.27 -9.23
CA VAL A 17 7.71 -4.07 -8.58
C VAL A 17 6.90 -3.83 -7.31
N ALA A 18 7.58 -3.68 -6.17
CA ALA A 18 6.93 -3.52 -4.87
C ALA A 18 7.52 -2.29 -4.15
N PRO A 19 6.98 -1.08 -4.42
CA PRO A 19 7.61 0.20 -4.03
C PRO A 19 7.96 0.31 -2.55
N TRP A 20 7.12 -0.22 -1.66
CA TRP A 20 7.36 -0.26 -0.21
C TRP A 20 8.67 -0.95 0.21
N ARG A 21 9.32 -1.71 -0.68
CA ARG A 21 10.64 -2.35 -0.43
C ARG A 21 11.81 -1.63 -1.09
N GLU A 22 11.55 -0.67 -1.97
CA GLU A 22 12.54 -0.10 -2.88
C GLU A 22 12.77 1.40 -2.63
N TRP A 23 11.74 2.12 -2.20
CA TRP A 23 11.81 3.57 -2.02
C TRP A 23 12.30 4.00 -0.63
N ASP A 24 12.50 5.31 -0.46
CA ASP A 24 12.95 5.92 0.80
C ASP A 24 11.80 6.39 1.72
N ILE A 25 10.54 6.09 1.38
CA ILE A 25 9.38 6.49 2.19
C ILE A 25 9.21 5.50 3.34
N THR A 26 9.44 5.96 4.56
CA THR A 26 9.43 5.12 5.77
C THR A 26 8.12 5.20 6.56
N GLY A 27 7.38 6.31 6.38
CA GLY A 27 6.19 6.59 7.17
C GLY A 27 5.11 7.34 6.41
N ARG A 28 4.02 7.63 7.12
CA ARG A 28 2.86 8.35 6.57
C ARG A 28 3.21 9.81 6.29
N GLU A 29 3.98 10.43 7.17
CA GLU A 29 4.43 11.81 7.06
C GLU A 29 5.27 12.01 5.79
N ASP A 30 6.26 11.15 5.57
CA ASP A 30 7.07 11.10 4.33
C ASP A 30 6.18 10.97 3.09
N ALA A 31 5.19 10.08 3.13
CA ALA A 31 4.26 9.87 2.02
C ALA A 31 3.39 11.11 1.74
N ILE A 32 2.96 11.83 2.79
CA ILE A 32 2.20 13.08 2.66
C ILE A 32 3.08 14.18 2.06
N GLU A 33 4.34 14.31 2.49
CA GLU A 33 5.26 15.28 1.90
C GLU A 33 5.59 14.97 0.45
N TYR A 34 5.84 13.69 0.13
CA TYR A 34 6.06 13.23 -1.23
C TYR A 34 4.85 13.55 -2.12
N ALA A 35 3.63 13.27 -1.63
CA ALA A 35 2.39 13.58 -2.33
C ALA A 35 2.25 15.10 -2.60
N LYS A 36 2.54 15.95 -1.61
CA LYS A 36 2.53 17.42 -1.77
C LYS A 36 3.53 17.88 -2.84
N LYS A 37 4.77 17.38 -2.80
CA LYS A 37 5.83 17.72 -3.78
C LYS A 37 5.43 17.35 -5.22
N HIS A 38 4.64 16.29 -5.39
CA HIS A 38 4.19 15.80 -6.69
C HIS A 38 2.75 16.24 -7.04
N ASN A 39 2.17 17.20 -6.31
CA ASN A 39 0.82 17.70 -6.52
C ASN A 39 -0.28 16.61 -6.48
N VAL A 40 -0.08 15.57 -5.67
CA VAL A 40 -1.07 14.52 -5.43
C VAL A 40 -1.98 14.96 -4.27
N PRO A 41 -3.30 15.14 -4.50
CA PRO A 41 -4.22 15.56 -3.45
C PRO A 41 -4.40 14.43 -2.42
N VAL A 42 -4.14 14.72 -1.15
CA VAL A 42 -4.35 13.79 -0.04
C VAL A 42 -5.62 14.20 0.72
N PRO A 43 -6.75 13.48 0.59
CA PRO A 43 -7.95 13.79 1.35
C PRO A 43 -7.68 13.55 2.84
N VAL A 44 -7.66 14.63 3.61
CA VAL A 44 -7.38 14.59 5.04
C VAL A 44 -8.57 13.95 5.75
N THR A 45 -8.39 12.74 6.26
CA THR A 45 -9.35 12.09 7.15
C THR A 45 -8.70 11.88 8.51
N LYS A 46 -9.50 12.01 9.58
CA LYS A 46 -9.07 11.72 10.96
C LYS A 46 -8.37 10.35 10.97
N LYS A 47 -7.20 10.29 11.62
CA LYS A 47 -6.38 9.08 11.76
C LYS A 47 -7.26 7.93 12.26
N SER A 48 -7.51 6.94 11.41
CA SER A 48 -8.02 5.65 11.87
C SER A 48 -6.93 5.05 12.76
N ILE A 49 -7.27 4.72 13.99
CA ILE A 49 -6.32 4.11 14.95
C ILE A 49 -6.05 2.63 14.65
N TYR A 50 -6.84 2.03 13.76
CA TYR A 50 -6.67 0.66 13.26
C TYR A 50 -6.46 0.65 11.75
N SER A 51 -5.59 -0.23 11.29
CA SER A 51 -5.54 -0.75 9.92
C SER A 51 -6.72 -1.70 9.71
N ARG A 52 -7.33 -1.66 8.51
CA ARG A 52 -8.55 -2.40 8.21
C ARG A 52 -8.51 -2.93 6.79
N ASP A 53 -8.87 -4.20 6.62
CA ASP A 53 -9.15 -4.82 5.33
C ASP A 53 -10.60 -5.32 5.30
N ARG A 54 -11.30 -5.13 4.18
CA ARG A 54 -12.74 -5.45 4.06
C ARG A 54 -13.04 -6.12 2.73
N ASN A 55 -13.82 -7.19 2.80
CA ASN A 55 -14.52 -7.79 1.66
C ASN A 55 -15.93 -8.24 2.08
N LEU A 56 -16.66 -8.93 1.19
CA LEU A 56 -18.03 -9.40 1.47
C LEU A 56 -18.10 -10.35 2.68
N TRP A 57 -17.02 -11.08 2.95
CA TRP A 57 -16.97 -12.11 3.98
C TRP A 57 -16.60 -11.58 5.36
N HIS A 58 -15.70 -10.60 5.43
CA HIS A 58 -15.11 -10.18 6.69
C HIS A 58 -14.58 -8.73 6.68
N LEU A 59 -14.41 -8.17 7.88
CA LEU A 59 -13.75 -6.91 8.17
C LEU A 59 -12.73 -7.13 9.30
N SER A 60 -11.44 -7.02 8.97
CA SER A 60 -10.35 -7.10 9.95
C SER A 60 -10.03 -5.74 10.56
N HIS A 61 -9.50 -5.74 11.79
CA HIS A 61 -8.95 -4.58 12.47
C HIS A 61 -7.64 -4.99 13.15
N GLU A 62 -6.58 -4.25 12.88
CA GLU A 62 -5.23 -4.48 13.42
C GLU A 62 -4.52 -3.16 13.74
#